data_AF-A0A832YBY9-F1
#
_entry.id   AF-A0A832YBY9-F1
#
_cell.length_a   1.000
_cell.length_b   1.000
_cell.length_c   1.000
_cell.angle_alpha   90.00
_cell.angle_beta   90.00
_cell.angle_gamma   90.00
#
_symmetry.space_group_name_H-M   'P 1'
#
loop_
_entity.id
_entity.type
_entity.pdbx_description
1 polymer ?
#
loop_
_entity_poly.entity_id
_entity_poly.type
_entity_poly.pdbx_seq_one_letter_code
_entity_poly.pdbx_strand_id
1 'polypeptide(L)'
;EPEPMMTSQPAEEKKGGGCLIATAAFGSEMAPQVQFLREIRDNTVLQTESGSAFMTGFNQFYYSFSPAVADYERENPAFKETVKLALTPMLTSLAILNYVDIDSEAEMLGYGIGIILLNIGMYFVAPAIIIIKIKNRN
;
A
#
# COMPACT_ATOMS: atom_id res chain seq x y z
N GLU A 1 -3.87 -48.62 9.09
CA GLU A 1 -4.23 -47.36 8.41
C GLU A 1 -3.21 -46.32 8.85
N PRO A 2 -2.31 -45.83 7.98
CA PRO A 2 -1.36 -44.81 8.39
C PRO A 2 -1.99 -43.42 8.24
N GLU A 3 -1.95 -42.64 9.32
CA GLU A 3 -2.40 -41.24 9.36
C GLU A 3 -1.65 -40.38 8.33
N PRO A 4 -2.31 -39.41 7.65
CA PRO A 4 -1.64 -38.59 6.65
C PRO A 4 -0.64 -37.65 7.33
N MET A 5 0.64 -37.77 6.97
CA MET A 5 1.69 -36.81 7.26
C MET A 5 1.28 -35.41 6.79
N MET A 6 1.14 -34.46 7.72
CA MET A 6 1.22 -33.04 7.39
C MET A 6 2.62 -32.75 6.84
N THR A 7 2.72 -32.65 5.51
CA THR A 7 3.90 -32.07 4.88
C THR A 7 3.98 -30.61 5.31
N SER A 8 4.92 -30.30 6.20
CA SER A 8 5.42 -28.94 6.39
C SER A 8 6.00 -28.48 5.06
N GLN A 9 5.17 -27.86 4.23
CA GLN A 9 5.68 -27.09 3.10
C GLN A 9 6.56 -25.99 3.70
N PRO A 10 7.84 -25.88 3.32
CA PRO A 10 8.57 -24.66 3.58
C PRO A 10 7.74 -23.57 2.91
N ALA A 11 7.30 -22.58 3.68
CA ALA A 11 6.80 -21.35 3.09
C ALA A 11 7.91 -20.86 2.17
N GLU A 12 7.74 -21.04 0.86
CA GLU A 12 8.52 -20.30 -0.11
C GLU A 12 8.38 -18.84 0.30
N GLU A 13 9.44 -18.27 0.88
CA GLU A 13 9.62 -16.84 0.91
C GLU A 13 9.63 -16.38 -0.54
N LYS A 14 8.45 -16.13 -1.11
CA LYS A 14 8.30 -15.27 -2.27
C LYS A 14 8.73 -13.88 -1.82
N LYS A 15 10.05 -13.64 -1.82
CA LYS A 15 10.71 -12.35 -1.49
C LYS A 15 10.27 -11.17 -2.38
N GLY A 16 9.18 -11.27 -3.13
CA GLY A 16 8.78 -10.26 -4.11
C GLY A 16 7.28 -10.17 -4.40
N GLY A 17 6.39 -10.57 -3.49
CA GLY A 17 4.93 -10.48 -3.71
C GLY A 17 4.11 -9.75 -2.64
N GLY A 18 4.70 -9.44 -1.48
CA GLY A 18 4.00 -8.93 -0.31
C GLY A 18 4.11 -7.42 -0.11
N CYS A 19 3.12 -6.83 0.58
CA CYS A 19 3.14 -5.44 1.02
C CYS A 19 4.06 -5.24 2.24
N LEU A 20 5.37 -5.47 2.10
CA LEU A 20 6.38 -5.48 3.17
C LEU A 20 6.30 -4.29 4.14
N ILE A 21 6.25 -3.06 3.60
CA ILE A 21 6.14 -1.81 4.39
C ILE A 21 4.82 -1.80 5.19
N ALA A 22 3.69 -2.13 4.54
CA ALA A 22 2.40 -2.14 5.22
C ALA A 22 2.35 -3.25 6.29
N THR A 23 2.95 -4.42 6.02
CA THR A 23 3.09 -5.51 6.99
C THR A 23 3.91 -5.08 8.20
N ALA A 24 5.04 -4.39 8.00
CA ALA A 24 5.87 -3.88 9.10
C ALA A 24 5.12 -2.81 9.92
N ALA A 25 4.44 -1.89 9.22
CA ALA A 25 3.62 -0.84 9.80
C ALA A 25 2.45 -1.37 10.65
N PHE A 26 1.66 -2.29 10.10
CA PHE A 26 0.45 -2.82 10.74
C PHE A 26 0.68 -4.09 11.57
N GLY A 27 1.88 -4.67 11.51
CA GLY A 27 2.34 -5.76 12.35
C GLY A 27 1.95 -7.16 11.90
N SER A 28 1.14 -7.31 10.85
CA SER A 28 0.77 -8.60 10.29
C SER A 28 0.39 -8.49 8.82
N GLU A 29 0.73 -9.49 8.02
CA GLU A 29 0.24 -9.62 6.64
C GLU A 29 -1.27 -9.87 6.59
N MET A 30 -1.83 -10.37 7.69
CA MET A 30 -3.27 -10.60 7.87
C MET A 30 -3.98 -9.40 8.52
N ALA A 31 -3.27 -8.29 8.74
CA ALA A 31 -3.91 -7.08 9.23
C ALA A 31 -4.96 -6.58 8.21
N PRO A 32 -6.13 -6.10 8.65
CA PRO A 32 -7.20 -5.66 7.75
C PRO A 32 -6.74 -4.63 6.72
N GLN A 33 -5.83 -3.72 7.11
CA GLN A 33 -5.28 -2.69 6.23
C GLN A 33 -4.41 -3.27 5.10
N VAL A 34 -3.67 -4.34 5.41
CA VAL A 34 -2.81 -5.03 4.43
C VAL A 34 -3.66 -5.86 3.48
N GLN A 35 -4.67 -6.56 4.02
CA GLN A 35 -5.63 -7.31 3.21
C GLN A 35 -6.42 -6.40 2.27
N PHE A 36 -6.86 -5.24 2.75
CA PHE A 36 -7.50 -4.22 1.93
C PHE A 36 -6.65 -3.80 0.72
N LEU A 37 -5.35 -3.55 0.92
CA LEU A 37 -4.44 -3.23 -0.18
C LEU A 37 -4.30 -4.38 -1.19
N ARG A 38 -4.29 -5.62 -0.70
CA ARG A 38 -4.23 -6.82 -1.54
C ARG A 38 -5.51 -6.99 -2.36
N GLU A 39 -6.67 -6.80 -1.75
CA GLU A 39 -7.96 -6.89 -2.43
C GLU A 39 -8.07 -5.83 -3.53
N ILE A 40 -7.73 -4.57 -3.27
CA ILE A 40 -7.70 -3.53 -4.31
C ILE A 40 -6.74 -3.88 -5.44
N ARG A 41 -5.53 -4.34 -5.09
CA ARG A 41 -4.52 -4.74 -6.09
C ARG A 41 -5.05 -5.88 -6.96
N ASP A 42 -5.54 -6.95 -6.33
CA ASP A 42 -5.85 -8.21 -6.99
C ASP A 42 -7.20 -8.14 -7.74
N ASN A 43 -8.20 -7.46 -7.18
CA ASN A 43 -9.56 -7.42 -7.71
C ASN A 43 -9.87 -6.15 -8.53
N THR A 44 -9.08 -5.09 -8.43
CA THR A 44 -9.32 -3.85 -9.18
C THR A 44 -8.17 -3.56 -10.12
N VAL A 45 -6.95 -3.38 -9.59
CA VAL A 45 -5.81 -2.89 -10.38
C VAL A 45 -5.35 -3.94 -11.40
N LEU A 46 -5.16 -5.19 -10.96
CA LEU A 46 -4.69 -6.28 -11.82
C LEU A 46 -5.74 -6.81 -12.80
N GLN A 47 -7.00 -6.41 -12.68
CA GLN A 47 -8.07 -6.77 -13.63
C GLN A 47 -8.02 -5.94 -14.93
N THR A 48 -7.10 -4.98 -15.03
CA THR A 48 -6.93 -4.11 -16.19
C THR A 48 -5.51 -4.17 -16.73
N GLU A 49 -5.35 -4.01 -18.04
CA GLU A 49 -4.02 -4.00 -18.68
C GLU A 49 -3.17 -2.82 -18.18
N SER A 50 -3.78 -1.64 -18.06
CA SER A 50 -3.10 -0.44 -17.57
C SER A 50 -2.65 -0.56 -16.11
N GLY A 51 -3.49 -1.12 -15.24
CA GLY A 51 -3.15 -1.36 -13.84
C GLY A 51 -2.09 -2.46 -13.67
N SER A 52 -2.13 -3.52 -14.48
CA SER A 52 -1.09 -4.57 -14.50
C SER A 52 0.27 -4.04 -14.95
N ALA A 53 0.31 -3.22 -15.99
CA ALA A 53 1.53 -2.55 -16.45
C ALA A 53 2.10 -1.62 -15.38
N PHE A 54 1.25 -0.82 -14.73
CA PHE A 54 1.65 0.02 -13.60
C PHE A 54 2.23 -0.81 -12.46
N MET A 55 1.55 -1.88 -12.04
CA MET A 55 2.00 -2.74 -10.94
C MET A 55 3.32 -3.44 -11.24
N THR A 56 3.59 -3.78 -12.50
CA THR A 56 4.87 -4.35 -12.91
C THR A 56 6.03 -3.37 -12.66
N GLY A 57 5.88 -2.12 -13.12
CA GLY A 57 6.88 -1.09 -12.89
C GLY A 57 6.99 -0.70 -11.41
N PHE A 58 5.85 -0.56 -10.73
CA PHE A 58 5.77 -0.25 -9.30
C PHE A 58 6.48 -1.33 -8.48
N ASN A 59 6.23 -2.61 -8.72
CA ASN A 59 6.83 -3.71 -7.97
C ASN A 59 8.36 -3.69 -8.06
N GLN A 60 8.92 -3.47 -9.26
CA GLN A 60 10.37 -3.39 -9.43
C GLN A 60 10.98 -2.29 -8.56
N PHE A 61 10.37 -1.10 -8.57
CA PHE A 61 10.83 0.00 -7.73
C PHE A 61 10.58 -0.29 -6.24
N TYR A 62 9.37 -0.73 -5.88
CA TYR A 62 8.96 -1.04 -4.51
C TYR A 62 9.88 -2.04 -3.82
N TYR A 63 10.17 -3.18 -4.46
CA TYR A 63 11.03 -4.21 -3.85
C TYR A 63 12.50 -3.83 -3.78
N SER A 64 12.94 -2.79 -4.50
CA SER A 64 14.32 -2.30 -4.41
C SER A 64 14.64 -1.60 -3.09
N PHE A 65 13.64 -1.02 -2.41
CA PHE A 65 13.84 -0.28 -1.15
C PHE A 65 12.99 -0.80 0.01
N SER A 66 11.85 -1.46 -0.27
CA SER A 66 10.91 -1.87 0.79
C SER A 66 11.49 -2.80 1.86
N PRO A 67 12.45 -3.72 1.60
CA PRO A 67 13.04 -4.52 2.66
C PRO A 67 13.77 -3.66 3.71
N ALA A 68 14.58 -2.70 3.24
CA ALA A 68 15.33 -1.82 4.13
C ALA A 68 14.41 -0.91 4.96
N VAL A 69 13.33 -0.42 4.36
CA VAL A 69 12.32 0.38 5.09
C VAL A 69 11.61 -0.49 6.13
N ALA A 70 11.18 -1.70 5.77
CA ALA A 70 10.50 -2.61 6.69
C ALA A 70 11.39 -3.03 7.87
N ASP A 71 12.69 -3.25 7.63
CA ASP A 71 13.65 -3.52 8.70
C ASP A 71 13.77 -2.31 9.63
N TYR A 72 13.87 -1.10 9.08
CA TYR A 72 13.96 0.13 9.88
C TYR A 72 12.69 0.38 10.72
N GLU A 73 11.50 0.04 10.20
CA GLU A 73 10.24 0.07 10.96
C GLU A 73 10.23 -0.89 12.16
N ARG A 74 10.85 -2.07 12.03
CA ARG A 74 10.94 -3.05 13.13
C ARG A 74 11.87 -2.56 14.24
N GLU A 75 12.92 -1.84 13.88
CA GLU A 75 13.89 -1.29 14.84
C GLU A 75 13.41 -0.01 15.51
N ASN A 76 12.59 0.80 14.83
CA ASN A 76 12.21 2.14 15.29
C ASN A 76 10.68 2.30 15.39
N PRO A 77 10.09 2.14 16.60
CA PRO A 77 8.64 2.29 16.81
C PRO A 77 8.08 3.65 16.40
N ALA A 78 8.83 4.74 16.58
CA ALA A 78 8.41 6.08 16.17
C ALA A 78 8.33 6.21 14.63
N PHE A 79 9.28 5.59 13.91
CA PHE A 79 9.26 5.57 12.45
C PHE A 79 8.09 4.72 11.95
N LYS A 80 7.85 3.54 12.55
CA LYS A 80 6.68 2.70 12.26
C LYS A 80 5.37 3.48 12.37
N GLU A 81 5.16 4.24 13.45
CA GLU A 81 3.94 5.05 13.60
C GLU A 81 3.87 6.20 12.57
N THR A 82 5.01 6.76 12.17
CA THR A 82 5.08 7.73 11.07
C THR A 82 4.66 7.10 9.74
N VAL A 83 5.14 5.88 9.44
CA VAL A 83 4.74 5.13 8.23
C VAL A 83 3.24 4.81 8.27
N LYS A 84 2.70 4.37 9.41
CA LYS A 84 1.25 4.13 9.56
C LYS A 84 0.43 5.39 9.30
N LEU A 85 0.85 6.53 9.86
CA LEU A 85 0.21 7.82 9.62
C LEU A 85 0.27 8.21 8.14
N ALA A 86 1.42 7.97 7.49
CA ALA A 86 1.58 8.22 6.07
C ALA A 86 0.72 7.29 5.20
N LEU A 87 0.56 6.02 5.54
CA LEU A 87 -0.25 5.06 4.78
C LEU A 87 -1.77 5.29 4.94
N THR A 88 -2.21 5.87 6.05
CA THR A 88 -3.64 6.09 6.34
C THR A 88 -4.38 6.87 5.23
N PRO A 89 -3.93 8.07 4.79
CA PRO A 89 -4.60 8.80 3.71
C PRO A 89 -4.62 8.03 2.37
N MET A 90 -3.58 7.23 2.10
CA MET A 90 -3.52 6.36 0.93
C MET A 90 -4.57 5.26 1.00
N LEU A 91 -4.73 4.58 2.14
CA LEU A 91 -5.76 3.57 2.34
C LEU A 91 -7.17 4.16 2.13
N THR A 92 -7.42 5.36 2.69
CA THR A 92 -8.73 6.01 2.54
C THR A 92 -9.03 6.45 1.12
N SER A 93 -8.03 6.93 0.38
CA SER A 93 -8.23 7.34 -1.02
C SER A 93 -8.41 6.15 -1.95
N LEU A 94 -7.68 5.04 -1.71
CA LEU A 94 -7.88 3.80 -2.45
C LEU A 94 -9.25 3.16 -2.18
N ALA A 95 -9.86 3.40 -1.01
CA ALA A 95 -11.20 2.90 -0.71
C ALA A 95 -12.27 3.41 -1.67
N ILE A 96 -12.03 4.56 -2.31
CA ILE A 96 -12.91 5.11 -3.35
C ILE A 96 -13.05 4.14 -4.52
N LEU A 97 -11.99 3.38 -4.86
CA LEU A 97 -12.01 2.40 -5.94
C LEU A 97 -12.98 1.24 -5.71
N ASN A 98 -13.36 0.94 -4.46
CA ASN A 98 -14.38 -0.08 -4.17
C ASN A 98 -15.81 0.39 -4.40
N TYR A 99 -16.04 1.69 -4.53
CA TYR A 99 -17.37 2.28 -4.69
C TYR A 99 -17.66 2.74 -6.12
N VAL A 100 -16.68 2.66 -7.00
CA VAL A 100 -16.81 3.03 -8.41
C VAL A 100 -16.73 1.78 -9.26
N ASP A 101 -17.73 1.58 -10.11
CA ASP A 101 -17.67 0.54 -11.13
C ASP A 101 -16.68 1.01 -12.21
N ILE A 102 -15.61 0.25 -12.40
CA ILE A 102 -14.58 0.52 -13.42
C ILE A 102 -14.90 -0.39 -14.61
N ASP A 103 -15.62 0.16 -15.59
CA ASP A 103 -16.09 -0.59 -16.75
C ASP A 103 -15.13 -0.46 -17.95
N SER A 104 -14.12 0.41 -17.85
CA SER A 104 -13.17 0.67 -18.95
C SER A 104 -11.74 0.97 -18.48
N GLU A 105 -10.77 0.73 -19.38
CA GLU A 105 -9.35 1.06 -19.12
C GLU A 105 -9.12 2.56 -18.91
N ALA A 106 -9.89 3.41 -19.60
CA ALA A 106 -9.79 4.86 -19.48
C ALA A 106 -10.22 5.34 -18.09
N GLU A 107 -11.26 4.75 -17.52
CA GLU A 107 -11.70 5.02 -16.15
C GLU A 107 -10.65 4.55 -15.14
N MET A 108 -10.09 3.36 -15.30
CA MET A 108 -9.00 2.89 -14.41
C MET A 108 -7.81 3.86 -14.42
N LEU A 109 -7.39 4.31 -15.61
CA LEU A 109 -6.32 5.29 -15.73
C LEU A 109 -6.71 6.64 -15.10
N GLY A 110 -7.92 7.12 -15.35
CA GLY A 110 -8.43 8.37 -14.80
C GLY A 110 -8.49 8.36 -13.27
N TYR A 111 -9.09 7.33 -12.68
CA TYR A 111 -9.16 7.15 -11.23
C TYR A 111 -7.78 6.90 -10.62
N GLY A 112 -6.93 6.08 -11.25
CA GLY A 112 -5.57 5.83 -10.80
C GLY A 112 -4.72 7.10 -10.73
N ILE A 113 -4.71 7.90 -11.82
CA ILE A 113 -4.03 9.19 -11.86
C ILE A 113 -4.64 10.15 -10.83
N GLY A 114 -5.97 10.21 -10.74
CA GLY A 114 -6.68 11.05 -9.78
C GLY A 114 -6.28 10.74 -8.34
N ILE A 115 -6.21 9.46 -7.96
CA ILE A 115 -5.80 9.02 -6.62
C ILE A 115 -4.33 9.34 -6.35
N ILE A 116 -3.44 9.15 -7.32
CA ILE A 116 -2.02 9.52 -7.18
C ILE A 116 -1.89 11.02 -6.93
N LEU A 117 -2.56 11.85 -7.74
CA LEU A 117 -2.55 13.31 -7.59
C LEU A 117 -3.17 13.74 -6.26
N LEU A 118 -4.27 13.12 -5.83
CA LEU A 118 -4.91 13.37 -4.55
C LEU A 118 -3.97 13.07 -3.38
N ASN A 119 -3.30 11.92 -3.39
CA ASN A 119 -2.33 11.54 -2.36
C ASN A 119 -1.17 12.51 -2.31
N ILE A 120 -0.53 12.80 -3.47
CA ILE A 120 0.53 13.80 -3.57
C ILE A 120 0.05 15.13 -2.98
N GLY A 121 -1.10 15.62 -3.44
CA GLY A 121 -1.71 16.85 -2.93
C GLY A 121 -1.85 16.84 -1.42
N MET A 122 -2.40 15.78 -0.83
CA MET A 122 -2.56 15.67 0.62
C MET A 122 -1.22 15.67 1.36
N TYR A 123 -0.20 14.94 0.89
CA TYR A 123 1.11 14.87 1.55
C TYR A 123 1.88 16.19 1.53
N PHE A 124 1.64 17.07 0.57
CA PHE A 124 2.29 18.40 0.54
C PHE A 124 1.43 19.49 1.17
N VAL A 125 0.13 19.53 0.85
CA VAL A 125 -0.77 20.59 1.27
C VAL A 125 -1.07 20.51 2.77
N ALA A 126 -1.34 19.32 3.33
CA ALA A 126 -1.68 19.22 4.75
C ALA A 126 -0.51 19.67 5.65
N PRO A 127 0.74 19.22 5.45
CA PRO A 127 1.87 19.74 6.21
C PRO A 127 2.11 21.23 5.99
N ALA A 128 1.98 21.74 4.75
CA ALA A 128 2.16 23.17 4.47
C ALA A 128 1.14 24.04 5.23
N ILE A 129 -0.14 23.65 5.26
CA ILE A 129 -1.18 24.36 6.02
C ILE A 129 -0.86 24.34 7.52
N ILE A 130 -0.42 23.19 8.06
CA ILE A 130 -0.03 23.07 9.47
C ILE A 130 1.13 24.03 9.79
N ILE A 131 2.17 24.05 8.96
CA ILE A 131 3.34 24.93 9.13
C ILE A 131 2.92 26.41 9.09
N ILE A 132 2.10 26.81 8.10
CA ILE A 132 1.60 28.19 7.98
C ILE A 132 0.77 28.57 9.21
N LYS A 133 -0.10 27.68 9.68
CA LYS A 133 -0.95 27.93 10.84
C LYS A 133 -0.15 28.06 12.14
N ILE A 134 0.93 27.30 12.30
CA ILE A 134 1.84 27.44 13.44
C ILE A 134 2.59 28.78 13.36
N LYS A 135 3.14 29.11 12.19
CA LYS A 135 3.83 30.38 11.98
C LYS A 135 2.94 31.61 12.23
N ASN A 136 1.66 31.55 11.85
CA ASN A 136 0.71 32.65 12.04
C ASN A 136 0.13 32.72 13.47
N ARG A 137 0.40 31.71 14.32
CA ARG A 137 0.00 31.70 15.74
C ARG A 137 1.11 32.18 16.68
N ASN A 138 2.37 32.23 16.20
CA ASN A 138 3.50 32.89 16.87
C ASN A 138 3.63 34.33 16.39
#